data_AF-A0A0F3R6S6-F1
#
_entry.id   AF-A0A0F3R6S6-F1
#
_cell.length_a   1.000
_cell.length_b   1.000
_cell.length_c   1.000
_cell.angle_alpha   90.00
_cell.angle_beta   90.00
_cell.angle_gamma   90.00
#
_symmetry.space_group_name_H-M   'P 1'
#
loop_
_entity.id
_entity.type
_entity.pdbx_description
1 polymer ?
#
loop_
_entity_poly.entity_id
_entity_poly.type
_entity_poly.pdbx_seq_one_letter_code
_entity_poly.pdbx_strand_id
1 'polypeptide(L)' 'MDNKAVEDFMIESAEARGKAEGEYTKSIEVAKNMLSADSDPDFISKVTGLSIAEINKLRNE' A
#
# COMPACT_ATOMS: atom_id res chain seq x y z
N MET A 1 -7.35 -25.15 -28.78
CA MET A 1 -8.20 -24.36 -27.87
C MET A 1 -7.35 -23.18 -27.47
N ASP A 2 -7.66 -22.00 -27.98
CA ASP A 2 -6.92 -20.78 -27.65
C ASP A 2 -7.09 -20.50 -26.17
N ASN A 3 -5.99 -20.52 -25.44
CA ASN A 3 -5.96 -20.29 -24.00
C ASN A 3 -6.00 -18.78 -23.67
N LYS A 4 -6.48 -17.96 -24.61
CA LYS A 4 -6.47 -16.49 -24.54
C LYS A 4 -7.19 -15.98 -23.29
N ALA A 5 -8.30 -16.61 -22.90
CA ALA A 5 -9.01 -16.25 -21.67
C ALA A 5 -8.17 -16.45 -20.40
N VAL A 6 -7.28 -17.45 -20.40
CA VAL A 6 -6.37 -17.73 -19.28
C VAL A 6 -5.19 -16.74 -19.27
N GLU A 7 -4.69 -16.36 -20.45
CA GLU A 7 -3.68 -15.30 -20.57
C GLU A 7 -4.22 -13.94 -20.12
N ASP A 8 -5.41 -13.55 -20.58
CA ASP A 8 -6.07 -12.30 -20.21
C ASP A 8 -6.31 -12.25 -18.68
N PHE A 9 -6.78 -13.34 -18.08
CA PHE A 9 -6.96 -13.44 -16.63
C PHE A 9 -5.64 -13.32 -15.85
N MET A 10 -4.56 -13.91 -16.35
CA MET A 10 -3.24 -13.80 -15.72
C MET A 10 -2.71 -12.38 -15.77
N ILE A 11 -2.89 -11.69 -16.89
CA ILE A 11 -2.49 -10.28 -17.06
C ILE A 11 -3.29 -9.40 -16.10
N GLU A 12 -4.62 -9.51 -16.09
CA GLU A 12 -5.48 -8.71 -15.20
C GLU A 12 -5.13 -8.95 -13.71
N SER A 13 -4.88 -10.21 -13.34
CA SER A 13 -4.44 -10.56 -11.99
C SER A 13 -3.09 -9.95 -11.62
N ALA A 14 -2.15 -9.91 -12.57
CA ALA A 14 -0.83 -9.30 -12.36
C ALA A 14 -0.93 -7.78 -12.23
N GLU A 15 -1.73 -7.12 -13.06
CA GLU A 15 -1.96 -5.67 -13.00
C GLU A 15 -2.66 -5.28 -11.68
N ALA A 16 -3.66 -6.04 -11.25
CA ALA A 16 -4.34 -5.81 -9.98
C ALA A 16 -3.39 -5.92 -8.78
N ARG A 17 -2.50 -6.92 -8.78
CA ARG A 17 -1.44 -7.05 -7.75
C ARG A 17 -0.47 -5.88 -7.78
N GLY A 18 0.03 -5.50 -8.95
CA GLY A 18 0.95 -4.38 -9.09
C GLY A 18 0.35 -3.06 -8.62
N LYS A 19 -0.93 -2.83 -8.91
CA LYS A 19 -1.66 -1.65 -8.41
C LYS A 19 -1.80 -1.67 -6.89
N ALA A 20 -2.17 -2.81 -6.30
CA ALA A 20 -2.29 -2.95 -4.85
C ALA A 20 -0.94 -2.75 -4.13
N GLU A 21 0.15 -3.32 -4.67
CA GLU A 21 1.50 -3.12 -4.15
C GLU A 21 1.92 -1.65 -4.24
N GLY A 22 1.68 -0.99 -5.37
CA GLY A 22 1.99 0.43 -5.55
C GLY A 22 1.20 1.36 -4.61
N GLU A 23 -0.10 1.09 -4.41
CA GLU A 23 -0.94 1.82 -3.45
C GLU A 23 -0.43 1.65 -2.01
N TYR A 24 -0.02 0.43 -1.65
CA TYR A 24 0.55 0.14 -0.33
C TYR A 24 1.92 0.83 -0.12
N THR A 25 2.84 0.76 -1.09
CA THR A 25 4.13 1.46 -1.03
C THR A 25 3.95 2.96 -0.88
N LYS A 26 3.04 3.56 -1.65
CA LYS A 26 2.73 4.99 -1.54
C LYS A 26 2.16 5.34 -0.15
N SER A 27 1.31 4.48 0.40
CA SER A 27 0.75 4.68 1.74
C SER A 27 1.85 4.68 2.82
N ILE A 28 2.85 3.81 2.69
CA ILE A 28 4.04 3.80 3.56
C ILE A 28 4.82 5.11 3.42
N GLU A 29 5.11 5.58 2.21
CA GLU A 29 5.84 6.84 1.99
C GLU A 29 5.12 8.04 2.60
N VAL A 30 3.80 8.12 2.41
CA VAL A 30 2.97 9.17 3.02
C VAL A 30 3.04 9.09 4.54
N ALA A 31 2.92 7.88 5.12
CA ALA A 31 3.01 7.70 6.57
C ALA A 31 4.38 8.11 7.12
N LYS A 32 5.48 7.76 6.45
CA LYS A 32 6.84 8.18 6.84
C LYS A 32 6.98 9.71 6.84
N ASN A 33 6.53 10.36 5.76
CA ASN A 33 6.57 11.82 5.66
C ASN A 33 5.74 12.50 6.75
N MET A 34 4.56 11.96 7.07
CA MET A 34 3.70 12.49 8.14
C MET A 34 4.31 12.28 9.54
N LEU A 35 4.92 11.12 9.79
CA LEU A 35 5.67 10.87 11.02
C LEU A 35 6.83 11.86 11.17
N SER A 36 7.57 12.13 10.10
CA SER A 36 8.64 13.15 10.09
C SER A 36 8.13 14.57 10.31
N ALA A 37 6.84 14.82 10.08
CA ALA A 37 6.16 16.08 10.37
C ALA A 37 5.48 16.10 11.75
N ASP A 38 5.85 15.17 12.65
CA ASP A 38 5.27 15.01 14.00
C ASP A 38 3.74 14.85 14.00
N SER A 39 3.17 14.27 12.93
CA SER A 39 1.74 14.01 12.86
C SER A 39 1.32 12.87 13.79
N ASP A 40 0.12 12.97 14.35
CA ASP A 40 -0.44 11.99 15.26
C ASP A 40 -0.69 10.61 14.58
N PRO A 41 -0.29 9.47 15.19
CA PRO A 41 -0.46 8.15 14.59
C PRO A 41 -1.91 7.77 14.25
N ASP A 42 -2.90 8.19 15.05
CA ASP A 42 -4.31 7.94 14.74
C ASP A 42 -4.77 8.74 13.51
N PHE A 43 -4.26 9.96 13.34
CA PHE A 43 -4.49 10.74 12.13
C PHE A 43 -3.83 10.09 10.91
N ILE A 44 -2.58 9.63 11.02
CA ILE A 44 -1.86 8.96 9.93
C ILE A 44 -2.61 7.68 9.49
N SER A 45 -3.12 6.91 10.44
CA SER A 45 -3.91 5.70 10.16
C SER A 45 -5.16 6.00 9.34
N LYS A 46 -5.88 7.08 9.67
CA LYS A 46 -7.07 7.50 8.91
C LYS A 46 -6.75 7.96 7.49
N VAL A 47 -5.60 8.61 7.27
CA VAL A 47 -5.23 9.15 5.96
C VAL A 47 -4.66 8.09 5.04
N THR A 48 -3.81 7.22 5.57
CA THR A 48 -3.06 6.23 4.78
C THR A 48 -3.74 4.87 4.72
N GLY A 49 -4.71 4.61 5.59
CA GLY A 49 -5.34 3.30 5.73
C GLY A 49 -4.46 2.24 6.40
N LEU A 50 -3.23 2.59 6.79
CA LEU A 50 -2.34 1.71 7.54
C LEU A 50 -2.84 1.55 8.98
N SER A 51 -2.61 0.37 9.55
CA SER A 51 -2.86 0.13 10.96
C SER A 51 -1.85 0.88 11.84
N ILE A 52 -2.24 1.15 13.09
CA ILE A 52 -1.35 1.74 14.09
C ILE A 52 -0.10 0.88 14.32
N ALA A 53 -0.22 -0.44 14.21
CA ALA A 53 0.91 -1.36 14.32
C ALA A 53 1.93 -1.15 13.19
N GLU A 54 1.46 -1.00 11.95
CA GLU A 54 2.31 -0.71 10.80
C GLU A 54 2.98 0.65 10.96
N ILE A 55 2.23 1.69 11.33
CA ILE A 55 2.78 3.04 11.54
C ILE A 55 3.86 3.05 12.63
N ASN A 56 3.64 2.35 13.74
CA ASN A 56 4.63 2.24 14.80
C ASN A 56 5.89 1.48 14.37
N LYS A 57 5.75 0.49 13.47
CA LYS A 57 6.91 -0.19 12.87
C LYS A 57 7.72 0.76 12.00
N LEU A 58 7.06 1.62 11.20
CA LEU A 58 7.73 2.61 10.35
C LEU A 58 8.50 3.66 11.17
N ARG A 59 8.09 3.94 12.41
CA ARG A 59 8.79 4.85 13.32
C ARG A 59 10.12 4.29 13.85
N ASN A 60 10.28 2.97 13.83
CA ASN A 60 11.43 2.26 14.38
C ASN A 60 12.33 1.63 13.29
N GLU A 61 12.05 1.89 12.01
CA GLU A 61 12.94 1.61 10.86
C GLU A 61 13.96 2.73 10.67
#